data_AF-A0A232LY90-F1
#
_entry.id   AF-A0A232LY90-F1
#
_cell.length_a   1.000
_cell.length_b   1.000
_cell.length_c   1.000
_cell.angle_alpha   90.00
_cell.angle_beta   90.00
_cell.angle_gamma   90.00
#
_symmetry.space_group_name_H-M   'P 1'
#
loop_
_entity.id
_entity.type
_entity.pdbx_description
1 polymer ?
#
loop_
_entity_poly.entity_id
_entity_poly.type
_entity_poly.pdbx_seq_one_letter_code
_entity_poly.pdbx_strand_id
1 'polypeptide(L)'
;MDITFGDQDRNLLPPRVPLSRGINAIDSDEFYSYLGEFGYGYTGLFRGIISMGRKKDTASGLMMNASRLDAASSLYHPATMDTLLQTLLGAVGAPHDGRLYTLCVPTKISRIIVNPFFSSQTQMGEQLAFDATLTDYSPGNIRGDTALFDLDGNCVIQMEGVIVSPLTAPTAADDRLLFSETLWGPLHPDAALEYSKPSLEIHHAAELKEHLVLLHMRDIMEQLTPNDRTALDWHGAKVVNWFDHVLELTRAAKHPTCKKEWFDNTIVRL
;
A
#
# COMPACT_ATOMS: atom_id res chain seq x y z
N MET A 1 -35.29 -27.96 -5.09
CA MET A 1 -34.04 -28.70 -5.30
C MET A 1 -34.02 -29.77 -4.25
N ASP A 2 -34.34 -31.01 -4.62
CA ASP A 2 -34.18 -32.13 -3.70
C ASP A 2 -32.72 -32.56 -3.76
N ILE A 3 -32.02 -32.41 -2.63
CA ILE A 3 -30.63 -32.84 -2.47
C ILE A 3 -30.69 -34.27 -1.93
N THR A 4 -30.29 -35.24 -2.74
CA THR A 4 -30.13 -36.64 -2.32
C THR A 4 -28.67 -36.91 -2.02
N PHE A 5 -28.35 -37.30 -0.79
CA PHE A 5 -27.01 -37.73 -0.41
C PHE A 5 -26.77 -39.17 -0.87
N GLY A 6 -25.56 -39.47 -1.34
CA GLY A 6 -25.11 -40.85 -1.53
C GLY A 6 -24.77 -41.52 -0.21
N ASP A 7 -24.26 -42.75 -0.28
CA ASP A 7 -23.78 -43.46 0.91
C ASP A 7 -22.68 -42.65 1.61
N GLN A 8 -22.76 -42.57 2.94
CA GLN A 8 -21.79 -41.82 3.72
C GLN A 8 -20.47 -42.59 3.80
N ASP A 9 -19.36 -41.93 3.48
CA ASP A 9 -18.01 -42.47 3.62
C ASP A 9 -17.07 -41.40 4.19
N ARG A 10 -16.36 -41.76 5.26
CA ARG A 10 -15.40 -40.88 5.94
C ARG A 10 -14.14 -40.61 5.11
N ASN A 11 -13.84 -41.47 4.13
CA ASN A 11 -12.63 -41.42 3.31
C ASN A 11 -12.85 -40.80 1.92
N LEU A 12 -13.98 -40.11 1.70
CA LEU A 12 -14.30 -39.50 0.40
C LEU A 12 -13.31 -38.43 -0.04
N LEU A 13 -12.64 -37.78 0.92
CA LEU A 13 -11.66 -36.72 0.66
C LEU A 13 -10.24 -37.23 0.95
N PRO A 14 -9.22 -36.67 0.27
CA PRO A 14 -7.83 -37.06 0.48
C PRO A 14 -7.44 -36.96 1.97
N PRO A 15 -6.80 -37.99 2.55
CA PRO A 15 -6.43 -37.99 3.95
C PRO A 15 -5.30 -36.99 4.23
N ARG A 16 -5.13 -36.64 5.51
CA ARG A 16 -4.07 -35.77 5.98
C ARG A 16 -2.70 -36.40 5.71
N VAL A 17 -1.81 -35.62 5.11
CA VAL A 17 -0.42 -36.05 4.88
C VAL A 17 0.41 -35.73 6.13
N PRO A 18 1.30 -36.63 6.58
CA PRO A 18 2.20 -36.34 7.70
C PRO A 18 3.02 -35.08 7.46
N LEU A 19 3.11 -34.25 8.50
CA LEU A 19 3.82 -32.98 8.42
C LEU A 19 5.30 -33.16 8.09
N SER A 20 5.83 -32.26 7.27
CA SER A 20 7.26 -32.23 6.98
C SER A 20 8.05 -31.86 8.25
N ARG A 21 9.22 -32.47 8.44
CA ARG A 21 10.10 -32.14 9.58
C ARG A 21 10.52 -30.66 9.54
N GLY A 22 10.76 -30.07 10.71
CA GLY A 22 11.27 -28.70 10.84
C GLY A 22 10.19 -27.62 10.77
N ILE A 23 9.00 -27.91 11.28
CA ILE A 23 7.98 -26.89 11.56
C ILE A 23 8.39 -26.13 12.82
N ASN A 24 8.45 -24.79 12.71
CA ASN A 24 8.71 -23.92 13.85
C ASN A 24 7.39 -23.59 14.54
N ALA A 25 7.32 -23.78 15.85
CA ALA A 25 6.15 -23.42 16.62
C ALA A 25 5.90 -21.90 16.55
N ILE A 26 4.63 -21.53 16.43
CA ILE A 26 4.14 -20.15 16.57
C ILE A 26 3.24 -20.17 17.80
N ASP A 27 3.51 -19.27 18.74
CA ASP A 27 2.62 -19.08 19.88
C ASP A 27 1.27 -18.50 19.39
N SER A 28 0.17 -19.16 19.71
CA SER A 28 -1.16 -18.76 19.23
C SER A 28 -1.59 -17.42 19.79
N ASP A 29 -1.20 -17.10 21.03
CA ASP A 29 -1.55 -15.83 21.65
C ASP A 29 -0.78 -14.67 21.01
N GLU A 30 0.51 -14.87 20.73
CA GLU A 30 1.34 -13.93 19.95
C GLU A 30 0.79 -13.76 18.53
N PHE A 31 0.41 -14.84 17.85
CA PHE A 31 -0.20 -14.78 16.52
C PHE A 31 -1.44 -13.90 16.50
N TYR A 32 -2.40 -14.14 17.40
CA TYR A 32 -3.61 -13.32 17.47
C TYR A 32 -3.33 -11.88 17.89
N SER A 33 -2.35 -11.65 18.76
CA SER A 33 -1.95 -10.30 19.19
C SER A 33 -1.36 -9.52 18.02
N TYR A 34 -0.49 -10.16 17.23
CA TYR A 34 0.11 -9.60 16.02
C TYR A 34 -0.93 -9.31 14.94
N LEU A 35 -1.91 -10.20 14.74
CA LEU A 35 -3.06 -9.89 13.88
C LEU A 35 -3.84 -8.66 14.41
N GLY A 36 -4.00 -8.53 15.73
CA GLY A 36 -4.61 -7.36 16.36
C GLY A 36 -3.97 -6.03 15.93
N GLU A 37 -2.65 -5.98 15.74
CA GLU A 37 -1.92 -4.77 15.31
C GLU A 37 -2.36 -4.27 13.92
N PHE A 38 -2.80 -5.18 13.04
CA PHE A 38 -3.34 -4.84 11.71
C PHE A 38 -4.86 -4.57 11.73
N GLY A 39 -5.51 -4.67 12.89
CA GLY A 39 -6.95 -4.43 13.03
C GLY A 39 -7.82 -5.68 13.01
N TYR A 40 -7.24 -6.90 13.03
CA TYR A 40 -8.04 -8.11 13.22
C TYR A 40 -8.52 -8.21 14.68
N GLY A 41 -9.82 -8.05 14.91
CA GLY A 41 -10.44 -8.10 16.25
C GLY A 41 -10.92 -9.49 16.69
N TYR A 42 -10.16 -10.56 16.39
CA TYR A 42 -10.60 -11.93 16.68
C TYR A 42 -10.78 -12.20 18.18
N THR A 43 -11.98 -12.61 18.58
CA THR A 43 -12.35 -12.89 19.97
C THR A 43 -13.32 -14.07 20.05
N GLY A 44 -13.49 -14.64 21.25
CA GLY A 44 -14.42 -15.75 21.49
C GLY A 44 -14.16 -16.94 20.55
N LEU A 45 -15.22 -17.45 19.92
CA LEU A 45 -15.15 -18.61 19.02
C LEU A 45 -14.29 -18.37 17.76
N PHE A 46 -14.07 -17.12 17.36
CA PHE A 46 -13.23 -16.78 16.20
C PHE A 46 -11.74 -16.77 16.52
N ARG A 47 -11.36 -16.94 17.79
CA ARG A 47 -9.99 -17.16 18.24
C ARG A 47 -9.72 -18.66 18.42
N GLY A 48 -10.01 -19.43 17.37
CA GLY A 48 -10.11 -20.89 17.45
C GLY A 48 -8.79 -21.67 17.31
N ILE A 49 -7.68 -21.06 16.90
CA ILE A 49 -6.38 -21.75 16.79
C ILE A 49 -5.85 -22.08 18.19
N ILE A 50 -5.64 -23.37 18.47
CA ILE A 50 -5.10 -23.88 19.75
C ILE A 50 -3.58 -23.94 19.71
N SER A 51 -3.04 -24.43 18.59
CA SER A 51 -1.60 -24.49 18.36
C SER A 51 -1.34 -24.35 16.88
N MET A 52 -0.20 -23.75 16.53
CA MET A 52 0.22 -23.57 15.17
C MET A 52 1.73 -23.75 15.09
N GLY A 53 2.17 -24.31 13.97
CA GLY A 53 3.54 -24.17 13.54
C GLY A 53 3.59 -23.87 12.06
N ARG A 54 4.70 -23.27 11.65
CA ARG A 54 4.93 -22.84 10.28
C ARG A 54 6.26 -23.35 9.75
N LYS A 55 6.28 -23.66 8.46
CA LYS A 55 7.50 -23.84 7.66
C LYS A 55 7.19 -23.39 6.25
N LYS A 56 8.06 -22.56 5.66
CA LYS A 56 8.01 -22.03 4.28
C LYS A 56 6.66 -22.23 3.58
N ASP A 57 5.87 -21.16 3.53
CA ASP A 57 4.59 -21.11 2.81
C ASP A 57 3.54 -22.11 3.31
N THR A 58 3.78 -22.82 4.42
CA THR A 58 2.88 -23.80 5.01
C THR A 58 2.68 -23.51 6.51
N ALA A 59 1.45 -23.64 6.99
CA ALA A 59 1.11 -23.67 8.40
C ALA A 59 0.28 -24.91 8.73
N SER A 60 0.42 -25.41 9.95
CA SER A 60 -0.33 -26.56 10.42
C SER A 60 -0.47 -26.54 11.93
N GLY A 61 -1.53 -27.15 12.44
CA GLY A 61 -1.73 -27.25 13.87
C GLY A 61 -3.08 -27.82 14.25
N LEU A 62 -3.58 -27.34 15.38
CA LEU A 62 -4.86 -27.74 15.96
C LEU A 62 -5.73 -26.50 16.17
N MET A 63 -7.03 -26.66 15.95
CA MET A 63 -8.03 -25.64 16.21
C MET A 63 -9.26 -26.24 16.90
N MET A 64 -9.99 -25.39 17.61
CA MET A 64 -11.22 -25.77 18.31
C MET A 64 -12.33 -26.06 17.31
N ASN A 65 -13.13 -27.07 17.60
CA ASN A 65 -14.40 -27.30 16.93
C ASN A 65 -15.48 -26.42 17.56
N ALA A 66 -15.74 -25.24 16.98
CA ALA A 66 -16.69 -24.28 17.54
C ALA A 66 -18.13 -24.85 17.66
N SER A 67 -18.51 -25.83 16.83
CA SER A 67 -19.82 -26.51 16.92
C SER A 67 -20.03 -27.29 18.22
N ARG A 68 -18.96 -27.58 18.98
CA ARG A 68 -19.05 -28.21 20.32
C ARG A 68 -19.37 -27.21 21.43
N LEU A 69 -19.03 -25.93 21.21
CA LEU A 69 -19.22 -24.86 22.18
C LEU A 69 -20.54 -24.11 21.93
N ASP A 70 -21.00 -24.08 20.67
CA ASP A 70 -22.30 -23.54 20.27
C ASP A 70 -23.07 -24.53 19.38
N ALA A 71 -23.92 -25.32 20.04
CA ALA A 71 -24.68 -26.41 19.44
C ALA A 71 -25.87 -25.94 18.57
N ALA A 72 -26.19 -24.64 18.55
CA ALA A 72 -27.33 -24.09 17.79
C ALA A 72 -27.02 -23.90 16.29
N SER A 73 -25.79 -24.18 15.87
CA SER A 73 -25.29 -23.84 14.54
C SER A 73 -25.49 -24.94 13.48
N SER A 74 -25.50 -24.50 12.22
CA SER A 74 -25.54 -25.26 10.95
C SER A 74 -24.54 -26.43 10.89
N LEU A 75 -24.58 -27.21 9.80
CA LEU A 75 -23.68 -28.35 9.52
C LEU A 75 -22.19 -28.04 9.82
N TYR A 76 -21.76 -26.77 9.66
CA TYR A 76 -20.47 -26.27 10.13
C TYR A 76 -20.61 -24.86 10.74
N HIS A 77 -19.97 -24.63 11.89
CA HIS A 77 -20.00 -23.33 12.56
C HIS A 77 -19.16 -22.29 11.78
N PRO A 78 -19.67 -21.06 11.53
CA PRO A 78 -18.94 -20.02 10.79
C PRO A 78 -17.56 -19.70 11.36
N ALA A 79 -17.42 -19.69 12.69
CA ALA A 79 -16.13 -19.48 13.34
C ALA A 79 -15.11 -20.60 13.03
N THR A 80 -15.53 -21.85 12.85
CA THR A 80 -14.64 -22.94 12.39
C THR A 80 -14.17 -22.66 10.97
N MET A 81 -15.06 -22.20 10.09
CA MET A 81 -14.73 -21.88 8.70
C MET A 81 -13.79 -20.68 8.59
N ASP A 82 -14.05 -19.62 9.37
CA ASP A 82 -13.20 -18.44 9.41
C ASP A 82 -11.83 -18.76 10.02
N THR A 83 -11.79 -19.52 11.11
CA THR A 83 -10.53 -19.98 11.72
C THR A 83 -9.71 -20.81 10.73
N LEU A 84 -10.35 -21.62 9.87
CA LEU A 84 -9.67 -22.35 8.80
C LEU A 84 -9.07 -21.42 7.73
N LEU A 85 -9.72 -20.28 7.44
CA LEU A 85 -9.17 -19.25 6.54
C LEU A 85 -8.02 -18.48 7.19
N GLN A 86 -8.09 -18.20 8.50
CA GLN A 86 -7.03 -17.54 9.27
C GLN A 86 -5.70 -18.31 9.20
N THR A 87 -5.74 -19.63 9.04
CA THR A 87 -4.52 -20.45 8.96
C THR A 87 -3.66 -20.16 7.73
N LEU A 88 -4.27 -19.60 6.67
CA LEU A 88 -3.52 -19.08 5.51
C LEU A 88 -2.67 -17.86 5.90
N LEU A 89 -3.16 -17.00 6.80
CA LEU A 89 -2.36 -15.88 7.33
C LEU A 89 -1.17 -16.41 8.14
N GLY A 90 -1.36 -17.51 8.88
CA GLY A 90 -0.27 -18.23 9.54
C GLY A 90 0.75 -18.83 8.56
N ALA A 91 0.34 -19.21 7.35
CA ALA A 91 1.25 -19.71 6.32
C ALA A 91 2.09 -18.57 5.69
N VAL A 92 1.52 -17.34 5.58
CA VAL A 92 2.18 -16.15 5.05
C VAL A 92 3.47 -15.83 5.78
N GLY A 93 3.43 -15.71 7.10
CA GLY A 93 4.55 -15.23 7.90
C GLY A 93 4.46 -15.65 9.36
N ALA A 94 5.60 -15.67 10.03
CA ALA A 94 5.64 -15.68 11.48
C ALA A 94 5.33 -14.26 12.01
N PRO A 95 4.84 -14.12 13.25
CA PRO A 95 4.71 -12.83 13.90
C PRO A 95 6.00 -12.02 13.77
N HIS A 96 5.86 -10.72 13.48
CA HIS A 96 6.96 -9.76 13.34
C HIS A 96 7.98 -10.03 12.23
N ASP A 97 7.77 -11.02 11.34
CA ASP A 97 8.69 -11.29 10.22
C ASP A 97 8.54 -10.31 9.04
N GLY A 98 7.50 -9.48 9.09
CA GLY A 98 7.17 -8.44 8.10
C GLY A 98 6.66 -8.97 6.77
N ARG A 99 6.17 -10.22 6.69
CA ARG A 99 5.52 -10.78 5.49
C ARG A 99 4.02 -10.49 5.45
N LEU A 100 3.36 -10.46 6.61
CA LEU A 100 2.06 -9.82 6.71
C LEU A 100 2.30 -8.34 7.00
N TYR A 101 1.91 -7.47 6.06
CA TYR A 101 2.21 -6.04 6.11
C TYR A 101 0.94 -5.18 6.23
N THR A 102 -0.24 -5.77 6.05
CA THR A 102 -1.52 -5.08 6.12
C THR A 102 -2.66 -6.06 6.45
N LEU A 103 -3.84 -5.51 6.72
CA LEU A 103 -5.08 -6.25 6.92
C LEU A 103 -5.51 -6.88 5.59
N CYS A 104 -5.60 -8.21 5.55
CA CYS A 104 -5.96 -8.98 4.36
C CYS A 104 -7.24 -9.77 4.62
N VAL A 105 -8.17 -9.76 3.67
CA VAL A 105 -9.45 -10.47 3.80
C VAL A 105 -9.63 -11.49 2.67
N PRO A 106 -10.29 -12.64 2.92
CA PRO A 106 -10.67 -13.56 1.85
C PRO A 106 -11.62 -12.87 0.87
N THR A 107 -11.23 -12.77 -0.40
CA THR A 107 -12.04 -12.11 -1.45
C THR A 107 -12.62 -13.09 -2.46
N LYS A 108 -11.99 -14.26 -2.62
CA LYS A 108 -12.45 -15.32 -3.52
C LYS A 108 -12.04 -16.69 -2.98
N ILE A 109 -12.92 -17.66 -3.12
CA ILE A 109 -12.61 -19.08 -2.89
C ILE A 109 -12.99 -19.82 -4.17
N SER A 110 -12.04 -20.54 -4.76
CA SER A 110 -12.28 -21.22 -6.04
C SER A 110 -13.15 -22.46 -5.85
N ARG A 111 -12.90 -23.22 -4.78
CA ARG A 111 -13.64 -24.44 -4.46
C ARG A 111 -13.68 -24.68 -2.96
N ILE A 112 -14.84 -25.10 -2.47
CA ILE A 112 -15.02 -25.65 -1.11
C ILE A 112 -15.59 -27.04 -1.27
N ILE A 113 -14.92 -28.03 -0.69
CA ILE A 113 -15.37 -29.43 -0.66
C ILE A 113 -15.59 -29.81 0.79
N VAL A 114 -16.72 -30.43 1.08
CA VAL A 114 -17.16 -30.75 2.43
C VAL A 114 -17.55 -32.22 2.45
N ASN A 115 -17.02 -32.99 3.39
CA ASN A 115 -17.44 -34.37 3.60
C ASN A 115 -18.63 -34.40 4.58
N PRO A 116 -19.87 -34.68 4.11
CA PRO A 116 -21.07 -34.63 4.93
C PRO A 116 -21.12 -35.70 6.02
N PHE A 117 -20.27 -36.73 5.98
CA PHE A 117 -20.13 -37.70 7.09
C PHE A 117 -19.90 -36.95 8.41
N PHE A 118 -18.96 -36.00 8.41
CA PHE A 118 -18.58 -35.23 9.60
C PHE A 118 -19.56 -34.13 10.00
N SER A 119 -20.71 -34.01 9.33
CA SER A 119 -21.65 -32.92 9.58
C SER A 119 -22.46 -33.07 10.87
N SER A 120 -22.42 -34.25 11.49
CA SER A 120 -23.02 -34.49 12.80
C SER A 120 -22.04 -34.15 13.93
N GLN A 121 -22.51 -33.41 14.93
CA GLN A 121 -21.70 -32.98 16.09
C GLN A 121 -21.08 -34.17 16.84
N THR A 122 -21.67 -35.36 16.78
CA THR A 122 -21.18 -36.56 17.47
C THR A 122 -19.96 -37.19 16.82
N GLN A 123 -19.70 -36.94 15.53
CA GLN A 123 -18.62 -37.59 14.78
C GLN A 123 -17.31 -36.79 14.74
N MET A 124 -17.34 -35.50 15.10
CA MET A 124 -16.13 -34.67 15.22
C MET A 124 -15.75 -34.47 16.69
N GLY A 125 -14.46 -34.61 17.01
CA GLY A 125 -13.92 -34.30 18.34
C GLY A 125 -14.04 -32.82 18.72
N GLU A 126 -13.54 -32.47 19.91
CA GLU A 126 -13.45 -31.06 20.37
C GLU A 126 -12.38 -30.26 19.64
N GLN A 127 -11.40 -30.96 19.07
CA GLN A 127 -10.29 -30.38 18.34
C GLN A 127 -10.23 -30.99 16.94
N LEU A 128 -9.79 -30.17 16.00
CA LEU A 128 -9.60 -30.53 14.60
C LEU A 128 -8.19 -30.13 14.19
N ALA A 129 -7.60 -30.94 13.33
CA ALA A 129 -6.33 -30.67 12.71
C ALA A 129 -6.52 -29.80 11.47
N PHE A 130 -5.60 -28.89 11.19
CA PHE A 130 -5.59 -28.14 9.95
C PHE A 130 -4.22 -28.17 9.28
N ASP A 131 -4.22 -28.06 7.96
CA ASP A 131 -3.05 -27.78 7.14
C ASP A 131 -3.39 -26.68 6.12
N ALA A 132 -2.51 -25.69 5.99
CA ALA A 132 -2.66 -24.58 5.06
C ALA A 132 -1.37 -24.39 4.27
N THR A 133 -1.47 -24.22 2.96
CA THR A 133 -0.33 -24.06 2.05
C THR A 133 -0.60 -22.92 1.09
N LEU A 134 0.34 -22.00 0.97
CA LEU A 134 0.29 -20.96 -0.06
C LEU A 134 0.74 -21.55 -1.39
N THR A 135 -0.06 -21.33 -2.41
CA THR A 135 0.22 -21.71 -3.79
C THR A 135 0.81 -20.56 -4.59
N ASP A 136 0.56 -19.33 -4.16
CA ASP A 136 1.16 -18.11 -4.70
C ASP A 136 1.25 -17.03 -3.62
N TYR A 137 2.34 -16.26 -3.64
CA TYR A 137 2.55 -15.15 -2.72
C TYR A 137 3.29 -14.02 -3.43
N SER A 138 2.55 -12.95 -3.72
CA SER A 138 3.10 -11.69 -4.23
C SER A 138 2.46 -10.50 -3.51
N PRO A 139 3.05 -9.30 -3.58
CA PRO A 139 2.40 -8.10 -3.05
C PRO A 139 0.98 -7.96 -3.60
N GLY A 140 0.00 -7.79 -2.72
CA GLY A 140 -1.42 -7.66 -3.07
C GLY A 140 -2.16 -8.93 -3.49
N ASN A 141 -1.48 -10.08 -3.63
CA ASN A 141 -2.11 -11.34 -4.03
C ASN A 141 -1.54 -12.51 -3.22
N ILE A 142 -2.31 -12.98 -2.24
CA ILE A 142 -1.99 -14.16 -1.46
C ILE A 142 -2.97 -15.24 -1.88
N ARG A 143 -2.48 -16.36 -2.39
CA ARG A 143 -3.31 -17.49 -2.78
C ARG A 143 -2.86 -18.74 -2.05
N GLY A 144 -3.82 -19.53 -1.57
CA GLY A 144 -3.51 -20.80 -0.96
C GLY A 144 -4.70 -21.73 -0.83
N ASP A 145 -4.37 -22.91 -0.33
CA ASP A 145 -5.30 -23.99 -0.06
C ASP A 145 -5.22 -24.32 1.44
N THR A 146 -6.36 -24.63 2.04
CA THR A 146 -6.45 -24.97 3.47
C THR A 146 -7.43 -26.11 3.66
N ALA A 147 -7.10 -27.03 4.54
CA ALA A 147 -7.89 -28.23 4.79
C ALA A 147 -7.99 -28.52 6.29
N LEU A 148 -9.14 -29.05 6.66
CA LEU A 148 -9.52 -29.42 8.02
C LEU A 148 -9.66 -30.94 8.09
N PHE A 149 -9.17 -31.53 9.17
CA PHE A 149 -9.11 -32.96 9.39
C PHE A 149 -9.57 -33.29 10.80
N ASP A 150 -10.13 -34.48 10.98
CA ASP A 150 -10.22 -35.06 12.32
C ASP A 150 -8.82 -35.48 12.83
N LEU A 151 -8.75 -35.98 14.07
CA LEU A 151 -7.49 -36.41 14.66
C LEU A 151 -6.97 -37.74 14.11
N ASP A 152 -7.82 -38.51 13.42
CA ASP A 152 -7.44 -39.73 12.71
C ASP A 152 -6.86 -39.45 11.31
N GLY A 153 -6.91 -38.18 10.86
CA GLY A 153 -6.41 -37.73 9.58
C GLY A 153 -7.43 -37.82 8.44
N ASN A 154 -8.70 -38.08 8.72
CA ASN A 154 -9.75 -38.04 7.72
C ASN A 154 -10.10 -36.58 7.40
N CYS A 155 -10.26 -36.26 6.12
CA CYS A 155 -10.51 -34.89 5.70
C CYS A 155 -12.00 -34.53 5.83
N VAL A 156 -12.24 -33.41 6.51
CA VAL A 156 -13.55 -32.87 6.85
C VAL A 156 -13.96 -31.81 5.82
N ILE A 157 -13.09 -30.82 5.60
CA ILE A 157 -13.30 -29.69 4.68
C ILE A 157 -12.01 -29.41 3.92
N GLN A 158 -12.11 -29.09 2.64
CA GLN A 158 -11.02 -28.52 1.84
C GLN A 158 -11.49 -27.22 1.19
N MET A 159 -10.66 -26.19 1.27
CA MET A 159 -10.83 -24.92 0.56
C MET A 159 -9.62 -24.73 -0.35
N GLU A 160 -9.88 -24.59 -1.64
CA GLU A 160 -8.83 -24.47 -2.65
C GLU A 160 -8.94 -23.16 -3.43
N GLY A 161 -7.77 -22.63 -3.80
CA GLY A 161 -7.65 -21.36 -4.49
C GLY A 161 -8.33 -20.24 -3.73
N VAL A 162 -8.13 -20.20 -2.40
CA VAL A 162 -8.50 -19.07 -1.56
C VAL A 162 -7.57 -17.92 -1.91
N ILE A 163 -8.15 -16.77 -2.26
CA ILE A 163 -7.43 -15.52 -2.47
C ILE A 163 -7.71 -14.63 -1.28
N VAL A 164 -6.63 -14.19 -0.64
CA VAL A 164 -6.65 -13.19 0.42
C VAL A 164 -6.02 -11.92 -0.13
N SER A 165 -6.76 -10.81 -0.06
CA SER A 165 -6.36 -9.52 -0.62
C SER A 165 -6.32 -8.45 0.47
N PRO A 166 -5.43 -7.45 0.36
CA PRO A 166 -5.47 -6.28 1.24
C PRO A 166 -6.86 -5.64 1.25
N LEU A 167 -7.37 -5.29 2.43
CA LEU A 167 -8.65 -4.59 2.58
C LEU A 167 -8.58 -3.20 1.93
N THR A 168 -7.43 -2.55 2.03
CA THR A 168 -7.10 -1.29 1.39
C THR A 168 -5.95 -1.48 0.42
N ALA A 169 -5.98 -0.78 -0.71
CA ALA A 169 -4.88 -0.83 -1.67
C ALA A 169 -3.56 -0.42 -0.99
N PRO A 170 -2.48 -1.21 -1.12
CA PRO A 170 -1.18 -0.84 -0.57
C PRO A 170 -0.68 0.49 -1.14
N THR A 171 -0.04 1.29 -0.30
CA THR A 171 0.60 2.56 -0.64
C THR A 171 2.10 2.48 -0.41
N ALA A 172 2.85 3.49 -0.86
CA ALA A 172 4.29 3.58 -0.59
C ALA A 172 4.62 3.64 0.92
N ALA A 173 3.66 3.98 1.79
CA ALA A 173 3.85 3.94 3.24
C ALA A 173 3.89 2.51 3.81
N ASP A 174 3.35 1.54 3.08
CA ASP A 174 3.31 0.12 3.47
C ASP A 174 4.53 -0.66 2.94
N ASP A 175 5.42 0.00 2.18
CA ASP A 175 6.60 -0.62 1.59
C ASP A 175 7.65 -0.95 2.66
N ARG A 176 8.18 -2.19 2.59
CA ARG A 176 9.26 -2.62 3.46
C ARG A 176 10.61 -2.21 2.87
N LEU A 177 11.18 -1.11 3.37
CA LEU A 177 12.49 -0.59 2.96
C LEU A 177 13.65 -1.42 3.56
N LEU A 178 13.84 -2.64 3.06
CA LEU A 178 14.91 -3.54 3.50
C LEU A 178 16.29 -3.16 2.96
N PHE A 179 16.33 -2.58 1.77
CA PHE A 179 17.57 -2.27 1.07
C PHE A 179 17.96 -0.83 1.36
N SER A 180 19.22 -0.65 1.72
CA SER A 180 19.84 0.65 1.84
C SER A 180 21.15 0.64 1.06
N GLU A 181 21.53 1.80 0.54
CA GLU A 181 22.81 2.00 -0.08
C GLU A 181 23.53 3.17 0.60
N THR A 182 24.85 3.11 0.63
CA THR A 182 25.66 4.25 1.09
C THR A 182 25.98 5.11 -0.12
N LEU A 183 25.26 6.23 -0.24
CA LEU A 183 25.56 7.27 -1.22
C LEU A 183 26.72 8.12 -0.70
N TRP A 184 27.87 8.04 -1.37
CA TRP A 184 29.04 8.83 -1.02
C TRP A 184 28.94 10.23 -1.63
N GLY A 185 29.01 11.24 -0.77
CA GLY A 185 29.03 12.65 -1.15
C GLY A 185 30.25 13.38 -0.58
N PRO A 186 30.45 14.66 -0.93
CA PRO A 186 31.52 15.46 -0.38
C PRO A 186 31.37 15.63 1.13
N LEU A 187 32.50 15.60 1.86
CA LEU A 187 32.53 15.72 3.32
C LEU A 187 32.05 17.09 3.82
N HIS A 188 32.21 18.13 2.99
CA HIS A 188 31.77 19.49 3.26
C HIS A 188 30.99 20.03 2.06
N PRO A 189 29.98 20.89 2.27
CA PRO A 189 29.31 21.57 1.17
C PRO A 189 30.34 22.40 0.41
N ASP A 190 30.47 22.15 -0.89
CA ASP A 190 31.38 22.89 -1.76
C ASP A 190 30.59 23.93 -2.56
N ALA A 191 30.79 25.21 -2.24
CA ALA A 191 30.16 26.31 -2.97
C ALA A 191 30.73 26.51 -4.38
N ALA A 192 31.82 25.80 -4.74
CA ALA A 192 32.39 25.74 -6.08
C ALA A 192 31.84 24.57 -6.91
N LEU A 193 31.15 23.58 -6.31
CA LEU A 193 30.40 22.57 -7.06
C LEU A 193 29.36 23.29 -7.92
N GLU A 194 29.45 23.07 -9.23
CA GLU A 194 28.84 23.91 -10.25
C GLU A 194 27.37 24.23 -9.95
N TYR A 195 27.10 25.53 -9.77
CA TYR A 195 25.84 26.09 -10.22
C TYR A 195 25.71 25.69 -11.69
N SER A 196 24.87 24.69 -11.99
CA SER A 196 24.60 24.29 -13.36
C SER A 196 24.31 25.55 -14.15
N LYS A 197 25.20 25.92 -15.06
CA LYS A 197 24.98 27.10 -15.90
C LYS A 197 23.60 26.92 -16.53
N PRO A 198 22.68 27.90 -16.38
CA PRO A 198 21.36 27.79 -16.96
C PRO A 198 21.51 27.42 -18.43
N SER A 199 20.65 26.52 -18.92
CA SER A 199 20.66 26.21 -20.35
C SER A 199 20.52 27.50 -21.15
N LEU A 200 21.05 27.52 -22.38
CA LEU A 200 20.94 28.68 -23.27
C LEU A 200 19.48 29.11 -23.44
N GLU A 201 18.55 28.15 -23.42
CA GLU A 201 17.10 28.40 -23.45
C GLU A 201 16.60 29.18 -22.23
N ILE A 202 17.00 28.80 -21.01
CA ILE A 202 16.62 29.52 -19.78
C ILE A 202 17.19 30.93 -19.80
N HIS A 203 18.44 31.08 -20.26
CA HIS A 203 19.08 32.39 -20.39
C HIS A 203 18.33 33.28 -21.40
N HIS A 204 18.03 32.78 -22.60
CA HIS A 204 17.27 33.53 -23.61
C HIS A 204 15.85 33.88 -23.14
N ALA A 205 15.18 32.96 -22.44
CA ALA A 205 13.85 33.22 -21.90
C ALA A 205 13.87 34.30 -20.81
N ALA A 206 14.89 34.35 -19.96
CA ALA A 206 15.07 35.40 -18.97
C ALA A 206 15.35 36.75 -19.66
N GLU A 207 16.25 36.78 -20.64
CA GLU A 207 16.58 37.99 -21.40
C GLU A 207 15.35 38.54 -22.14
N LEU A 208 14.55 37.69 -22.77
CA LEU A 208 13.31 38.10 -23.43
C LEU A 208 12.30 38.69 -22.44
N LYS A 209 12.15 38.11 -21.25
CA LYS A 209 11.26 38.64 -20.22
C LYS A 209 11.71 40.02 -19.74
N GLU A 210 13.00 40.20 -19.46
CA GLU A 210 13.56 41.48 -19.08
C GLU A 210 13.38 42.52 -20.19
N HIS A 211 13.60 42.12 -21.44
CA HIS A 211 13.39 42.96 -22.61
C HIS A 211 11.94 43.39 -22.75
N LEU A 212 10.97 42.48 -22.67
CA LEU A 212 9.55 42.78 -22.75
C LEU A 212 9.09 43.71 -21.62
N VAL A 213 9.56 43.48 -20.39
CA VAL A 213 9.25 44.33 -19.24
C VAL A 213 9.77 45.75 -19.46
N LEU A 214 11.00 45.91 -19.95
CA LEU A 214 11.57 47.23 -20.25
C LEU A 214 10.75 47.97 -21.32
N LEU A 215 10.31 47.27 -22.37
CA LEU A 215 9.47 47.87 -23.41
C LEU A 215 8.10 48.29 -22.86
N HIS A 216 7.47 47.46 -22.04
CA HIS A 216 6.21 47.83 -21.38
C HIS A 216 6.37 49.02 -20.44
N MET A 217 7.47 49.11 -19.69
CA MET A 217 7.78 50.29 -18.87
C MET A 217 7.88 51.53 -19.76
N ARG A 218 8.63 51.49 -20.87
CA ARG A 218 8.72 52.61 -21.81
C ARG A 218 7.34 53.03 -22.31
N ASP A 219 6.56 52.08 -22.82
CA ASP A 219 5.25 52.35 -23.45
C ASP A 219 4.23 52.91 -22.43
N ILE A 220 4.24 52.41 -21.20
CA ILE A 220 3.40 52.96 -20.11
C ILE A 220 3.81 54.40 -19.81
N MET A 221 5.11 54.66 -19.71
CA MET A 221 5.63 55.98 -19.36
C MET A 221 5.41 57.02 -20.46
N GLU A 222 5.34 56.60 -21.73
CA GLU A 222 4.95 57.44 -22.87
C GLU A 222 3.46 57.78 -22.90
N GLN A 223 2.60 56.93 -22.34
CA GLN A 223 1.15 57.13 -22.28
C GLN A 223 0.68 57.95 -21.07
N LEU A 224 1.51 58.05 -20.02
CA LEU A 224 1.16 58.77 -18.79
C LEU A 224 1.27 60.29 -18.97
N THR A 225 0.15 61.00 -18.82
CA THR A 225 0.13 62.47 -18.82
C THR A 225 0.57 63.04 -17.46
N PRO A 226 0.92 64.34 -17.38
CA PRO A 226 1.20 64.99 -16.11
C PRO A 226 0.05 64.90 -15.10
N ASN A 227 -1.19 64.98 -15.59
CA ASN A 227 -2.38 64.85 -14.74
C ASN A 227 -2.52 63.44 -14.18
N ASP A 228 -2.28 62.40 -15.00
CA ASP A 228 -2.32 61.01 -14.55
C ASP A 228 -1.30 60.78 -13.44
N ARG A 229 -0.07 61.28 -13.61
CA ARG A 229 1.00 61.15 -12.61
C ARG A 229 0.62 61.80 -11.27
N THR A 230 -0.10 62.93 -11.27
CA THR A 230 -0.56 63.58 -10.05
C THR A 230 -1.77 62.91 -9.39
N ALA A 231 -2.52 62.12 -10.15
CA ALA A 231 -3.72 61.42 -9.68
C ALA A 231 -3.43 59.99 -9.15
N LEU A 232 -2.18 59.52 -9.25
CA LEU A 232 -1.79 58.21 -8.72
C LEU A 232 -1.85 58.17 -7.19
N ASP A 233 -2.25 57.02 -6.66
CA ASP A 233 -2.08 56.74 -5.24
C ASP A 233 -0.61 56.55 -4.87
N TRP A 234 -0.33 56.40 -3.58
CA TRP A 234 1.05 56.26 -3.08
C TRP A 234 1.82 55.11 -3.74
N HIS A 235 1.16 53.98 -4.00
CA HIS A 235 1.80 52.81 -4.58
C HIS A 235 2.10 53.01 -6.07
N GLY A 236 1.12 53.51 -6.83
CA GLY A 236 1.28 53.85 -8.25
C GLY A 236 2.39 54.87 -8.48
N ALA A 237 2.48 55.90 -7.63
CA ALA A 237 3.56 56.87 -7.68
C ALA A 237 4.94 56.23 -7.47
N LYS A 238 5.06 55.23 -6.58
CA LYS A 238 6.33 54.51 -6.37
C LYS A 238 6.71 53.63 -7.57
N VAL A 239 5.75 52.96 -8.19
CA VAL A 239 5.99 52.14 -9.39
C VAL A 239 6.46 53.01 -10.56
N VAL A 240 5.81 54.14 -10.80
CA VAL A 240 6.19 55.08 -11.88
C VAL A 240 7.59 55.66 -11.64
N ASN A 241 7.91 56.05 -10.40
CA ASN A 241 9.27 56.52 -10.06
C ASN A 241 10.32 55.42 -10.28
N TRP A 242 9.98 54.16 -10.01
CA TRP A 242 10.88 53.05 -10.29
C TRP A 242 11.05 52.83 -11.80
N PHE A 243 9.99 52.96 -12.60
CA PHE A 243 10.09 52.90 -14.07
C PHE A 243 10.99 54.01 -14.61
N ASP A 244 10.82 55.26 -14.17
CA ASP A 244 11.71 56.38 -14.56
C ASP A 244 13.18 56.02 -14.26
N HIS A 245 13.45 55.52 -13.06
CA HIS A 245 14.79 55.12 -12.65
C HIS A 245 15.40 54.00 -13.52
N VAL A 246 14.65 52.94 -13.80
CA VAL A 246 15.11 51.82 -14.66
C VAL A 246 15.36 52.30 -16.09
N LEU A 247 14.46 53.11 -16.64
CA LEU A 247 14.59 53.66 -17.99
C LEU A 247 15.81 54.60 -18.10
N GLU A 248 16.03 55.48 -17.12
CA GLU A 248 17.20 56.36 -17.06
C GLU A 248 18.51 55.59 -16.97
N LEU A 249 18.60 54.61 -16.07
CA LEU A 249 19.79 53.76 -15.94
C LEU A 249 20.09 53.00 -17.23
N THR A 250 19.06 52.48 -17.89
CA THR A 250 19.21 51.74 -19.15
C THR A 250 19.65 52.67 -20.29
N ARG A 251 19.08 53.88 -20.39
CA ARG A 251 19.51 54.90 -21.38
C ARG A 251 20.95 55.33 -21.18
N ALA A 252 21.39 55.39 -19.92
CA ALA A 252 22.76 55.69 -19.52
C ALA A 252 23.73 54.49 -19.65
N ALA A 253 23.26 53.31 -20.10
CA ALA A 253 24.03 52.06 -20.17
C ALA A 253 24.66 51.65 -18.82
N LYS A 254 23.96 51.93 -17.70
CA LYS A 254 24.39 51.58 -16.34
C LYS A 254 23.53 50.48 -15.70
N HIS A 255 22.46 50.05 -16.36
CA HIS A 255 21.63 48.96 -15.86
C HIS A 255 22.39 47.63 -15.96
N PRO A 256 22.38 46.76 -14.92
CA PRO A 256 23.21 45.56 -14.86
C PRO A 256 22.88 44.49 -15.91
N THR A 257 21.64 44.45 -16.39
CA THR A 257 21.17 43.42 -17.35
C THR A 257 20.53 44.00 -18.62
N CYS A 258 19.57 44.93 -18.49
CA CYS A 258 18.94 45.63 -19.60
C CYS A 258 19.93 46.39 -20.51
N LYS A 259 19.80 46.20 -21.83
CA LYS A 259 20.67 46.82 -22.84
C LYS A 259 20.02 48.05 -23.46
N LYS A 260 20.82 49.05 -23.82
CA LYS A 260 20.33 50.30 -24.40
C LYS A 260 19.65 50.09 -25.77
N GLU A 261 20.21 49.18 -26.58
CA GLU A 261 19.68 48.86 -27.92
C GLU A 261 18.25 48.28 -27.87
N TRP A 262 17.80 47.78 -26.70
CA TRP A 262 16.45 47.24 -26.56
C TRP A 262 15.36 48.28 -26.75
N PHE A 263 15.66 49.57 -26.55
CA PHE A 263 14.70 50.66 -26.77
C PHE A 263 14.28 50.83 -28.23
N ASP A 264 15.08 50.32 -29.18
CA ASP A 264 14.78 50.44 -30.61
C ASP A 264 13.72 49.41 -31.06
N ASN A 265 13.38 48.46 -30.18
CA ASN A 265 12.40 47.42 -30.45
C ASN A 265 10.97 47.85 -30.08
N THR A 266 9.98 47.28 -30.77
CA THR A 266 8.55 47.50 -30.52
C THR A 266 7.86 46.20 -30.15
N ILE A 267 6.91 46.26 -29.21
CA ILE A 267 6.05 45.12 -28.90
C ILE A 267 5.02 44.99 -30.03
N VAL A 268 5.21 44.01 -30.91
CA VAL A 268 4.19 43.66 -31.92
C VAL A 268 3.12 42.82 -31.22
N ARG A 269 1.91 43.36 -31.07
CA ARG A 269 0.75 42.56 -30.64
C ARG A 269 0.41 41.59 -31.77
N LEU A 270 0.56 40.29 -31.52
CA LEU A 270 -0.02 39.23 -32.35
C LEU A 270 -1.54 39.22 -32.21
#